data_AF-A0A077XMR8-F1
#
_entry.id   AF-A0A077XMR8-F1
#
_cell.length_a   1.000
_cell.length_b   1.000
_cell.length_c   1.000
_cell.angle_alpha   90.00
_cell.angle_beta   90.00
_cell.angle_gamma   90.00
#
_symmetry.space_group_name_H-M   'P 1'
#
loop_
_entity.id
_entity.type
_entity.pdbx_description
1 polymer ?
#
loop_
_entity_poly.entity_id
_entity_poly.type
_entity_poly.pdbx_seq_one_letter_code
_entity_poly.pdbx_strand_id
1 'polypeptide(L)'
;MKQKKEKAIKSDNGSETGELSIVDRQSALDLFKDVADNKAEQFFLAKLKRDKEIIELVGGGKTSLYEEQRKKAKLIESIPQTYGSKFSQFFEELSNLAKWTDEQKKSFHKPQIAPKIINNYIYSRFPHEVFSHMLEKNPYVKWCLRQHKHYLFLGEDGILMLEKFIDDTVTVMKECTTVYEFEKEYSRRFGKGFQPVLFEKYLGLIS
;
A
#
# COMPACT_ATOMS: atom_id res chain seq x y z
N MET A 1 -44.70 -58.71 64.89
CA MET A 1 -45.02 -57.27 64.86
C MET A 1 -44.65 -56.71 63.49
N LYS A 2 -45.49 -55.83 62.95
CA LYS A 2 -45.64 -55.52 61.52
C LYS A 2 -44.52 -54.65 60.95
N GLN A 3 -44.28 -54.89 59.65
CA GLN A 3 -43.39 -54.24 58.70
C GLN A 3 -43.73 -52.76 58.39
N LYS A 4 -42.83 -52.13 57.62
CA LYS A 4 -43.07 -51.17 56.51
C LYS A 4 -43.21 -49.68 56.87
N LYS A 5 -42.22 -48.86 56.47
CA LYS A 5 -42.15 -48.19 55.16
C LYS A 5 -41.10 -47.06 55.18
N GLU A 6 -40.05 -47.25 54.38
CA GLU A 6 -39.32 -46.13 53.77
C GLU A 6 -40.30 -45.27 52.98
N LYS A 7 -40.31 -43.96 53.24
CA LYS A 7 -40.92 -42.96 52.37
C LYS A 7 -39.79 -42.17 51.72
N ALA A 8 -39.51 -42.51 50.47
CA ALA A 8 -38.76 -41.67 49.56
C ALA A 8 -39.47 -40.33 49.41
N ILE A 9 -38.80 -39.25 49.79
CA ILE A 9 -39.16 -37.89 49.37
C ILE A 9 -38.37 -37.67 48.08
N LYS A 10 -39.09 -37.79 46.96
CA LYS A 10 -38.65 -37.29 45.66
C LYS A 10 -38.43 -35.78 45.77
N SER A 11 -37.20 -35.32 45.61
CA SER A 11 -36.93 -33.97 45.13
C SER A 11 -37.11 -33.99 43.61
N ASP A 12 -38.23 -33.46 43.13
CA ASP A 12 -38.39 -33.19 41.72
C ASP A 12 -39.08 -31.84 41.54
N ASN A 13 -38.65 -31.15 40.48
CA ASN A 13 -39.11 -29.86 39.95
C ASN A 13 -38.44 -28.60 40.51
N GLY A 14 -37.17 -28.43 40.12
CA GLY A 14 -36.51 -27.14 39.98
C GLY A 14 -35.89 -27.02 38.58
N SER A 15 -36.71 -26.99 37.53
CA SER A 15 -36.25 -26.91 36.13
C SER A 15 -36.84 -25.74 35.33
N GLU A 16 -37.49 -24.76 35.96
CA GLU A 16 -38.13 -23.64 35.22
C GLU A 16 -37.35 -22.30 35.31
N THR A 17 -36.33 -22.19 36.17
CA THR A 17 -35.61 -20.92 36.38
C THR A 17 -34.38 -20.72 35.49
N GLY A 18 -33.86 -21.79 34.87
CA GLY A 18 -32.67 -21.74 34.02
C GLY A 18 -32.93 -21.19 32.61
N GLU A 19 -34.03 -21.65 31.98
CA GLU A 19 -34.36 -21.31 30.59
C GLU A 19 -34.84 -19.86 30.43
N LEU A 20 -35.63 -19.34 31.38
CA LEU A 20 -36.06 -17.92 31.36
C LEU A 20 -34.85 -16.96 31.37
N SER A 21 -33.82 -17.25 32.19
CA SER A 21 -32.64 -16.38 32.28
C SER A 21 -31.74 -16.42 31.03
N ILE A 22 -31.76 -17.53 30.28
CA ILE A 22 -31.00 -17.66 29.03
C ILE A 22 -31.71 -16.90 27.92
N VAL A 23 -33.05 -16.99 27.84
CA VAL A 23 -33.87 -16.24 26.88
C VAL A 23 -33.79 -14.74 27.13
N ASP A 24 -33.79 -14.30 28.39
CA ASP A 24 -33.64 -12.89 28.76
C ASP A 24 -32.24 -12.34 28.42
N ARG A 25 -31.19 -13.14 28.63
CA ARG A 25 -29.82 -12.79 28.23
C ARG A 25 -29.67 -12.71 26.72
N GLN A 26 -30.25 -13.66 25.99
CA GLN A 26 -30.21 -13.66 24.53
C GLN A 26 -30.95 -12.44 23.96
N SER A 27 -32.12 -12.12 24.50
CA SER A 27 -32.90 -10.93 24.13
C SER A 27 -32.14 -9.63 24.42
N ALA A 28 -31.44 -9.55 25.57
CA ALA A 28 -30.58 -8.41 25.89
C ALA A 28 -29.38 -8.30 24.93
N LEU A 29 -28.73 -9.42 24.58
CA LEU A 29 -27.63 -9.44 23.62
C LEU A 29 -28.08 -9.00 22.23
N ASP A 30 -29.25 -9.44 21.79
CA ASP A 30 -29.80 -9.06 20.48
C ASP A 30 -30.19 -7.58 20.47
N LEU A 31 -30.75 -7.04 21.56
CA LEU A 31 -30.95 -5.59 21.71
C LEU A 31 -29.63 -4.80 21.65
N PHE A 32 -28.56 -5.29 22.29
CA PHE A 32 -27.24 -4.64 22.22
C PHE A 32 -26.63 -4.68 20.82
N LYS A 33 -26.82 -5.78 20.08
CA LYS A 33 -26.40 -5.87 18.67
C LYS A 33 -27.18 -4.87 17.82
N ASP A 34 -28.49 -4.81 17.95
CA ASP A 34 -29.33 -3.90 17.18
C ASP A 34 -28.95 -2.43 17.46
N VAL A 35 -28.69 -2.07 18.72
CA VAL A 35 -28.21 -0.73 19.08
C VAL A 35 -26.82 -0.45 18.50
N ALA A 36 -25.92 -1.44 18.51
CA ALA A 36 -24.59 -1.31 17.94
C ALA A 36 -24.63 -1.15 16.41
N ASP A 37 -25.47 -1.94 15.73
CA ASP A 37 -25.66 -1.90 14.28
C ASP A 37 -26.28 -0.58 13.84
N ASN A 38 -27.34 -0.11 14.51
CA ASN A 38 -27.94 1.20 14.25
C ASN A 38 -26.93 2.35 14.45
N LYS A 39 -26.11 2.28 15.50
CA LYS A 39 -25.06 3.28 15.75
C LYS A 39 -23.96 3.23 14.69
N ALA A 40 -23.58 2.04 14.25
CA ALA A 40 -22.62 1.84 13.17
C ALA A 40 -23.14 2.40 11.84
N GLU A 41 -24.41 2.18 11.52
CA GLU A 41 -25.06 2.71 10.32
C GLU A 41 -25.10 4.25 10.34
N GLN A 42 -25.53 4.86 11.46
CA GLN A 42 -25.53 6.31 11.59
C GLN A 42 -24.13 6.91 11.45
N PHE A 43 -23.12 6.28 12.04
CA PHE A 43 -21.73 6.71 11.91
C PHE A 43 -21.24 6.60 10.46
N PHE A 44 -21.59 5.51 9.77
CA PHE A 44 -21.26 5.29 8.37
C PHE A 44 -21.90 6.35 7.45
N LEU A 45 -23.19 6.65 7.65
CA LEU A 45 -23.90 7.69 6.89
C LEU A 45 -23.29 9.08 7.14
N ALA A 46 -22.97 9.40 8.40
CA ALA A 46 -22.30 10.66 8.75
C ALA A 46 -20.92 10.78 8.10
N LYS A 47 -20.16 9.68 8.06
CA LYS A 47 -18.86 9.61 7.37
C LYS A 47 -19.02 9.82 5.87
N LEU A 48 -19.96 9.12 5.22
CA LEU A 48 -20.22 9.28 3.79
C LEU A 48 -20.59 10.72 3.42
N LYS A 49 -21.37 11.40 4.27
CA LYS A 49 -21.71 12.80 4.06
C LYS A 49 -20.47 13.68 4.12
N ARG A 50 -19.65 13.51 5.16
CA ARG A 50 -18.37 14.23 5.33
C ARG A 50 -17.42 14.00 4.16
N ASP A 51 -17.30 12.75 3.71
CA ASP A 51 -16.36 12.40 2.64
C ASP A 51 -16.75 13.05 1.30
N LYS A 52 -18.04 13.39 1.10
CA LYS A 52 -18.55 14.09 -0.09
C LYS A 52 -18.51 15.62 0.02
N GLU A 53 -18.14 16.18 1.17
CA GLU A 53 -18.00 17.62 1.32
C GLU A 53 -16.87 18.14 0.42
N ILE A 54 -17.13 19.28 -0.23
CA ILE A 54 -16.15 19.92 -1.11
C ILE A 54 -15.17 20.70 -0.24
N ILE A 55 -13.89 20.42 -0.43
CA ILE A 55 -12.76 21.04 0.22
C ILE A 55 -12.08 21.94 -0.81
N GLU A 56 -11.88 23.21 -0.43
CA GLU A 56 -11.10 24.16 -1.22
C GLU A 56 -9.63 24.04 -0.83
N LEU A 57 -8.78 23.77 -1.82
CA LEU A 57 -7.35 23.67 -1.65
C LEU A 57 -6.72 25.07 -1.64
N VAL A 58 -5.54 25.19 -1.01
CA VAL A 58 -4.76 26.43 -0.95
C VAL A 58 -4.50 27.04 -2.34
N GLY A 59 -4.44 26.21 -3.39
CA GLY A 59 -4.28 26.63 -4.79
C GLY A 59 -5.58 26.99 -5.53
N GLY A 60 -6.72 27.10 -4.84
CA GLY A 60 -8.03 27.42 -5.45
C GLY A 60 -8.74 26.26 -6.13
N GLY A 61 -8.14 25.07 -6.14
CA GLY A 61 -8.78 23.83 -6.61
C GLY A 61 -9.87 23.35 -5.65
N LYS A 62 -10.88 22.65 -6.18
CA LYS A 62 -11.95 22.01 -5.39
C LYS A 62 -11.83 20.49 -5.53
N THR A 63 -11.88 19.79 -4.41
CA THR A 63 -11.90 18.31 -4.38
C THR A 63 -12.75 17.83 -3.21
N SER A 64 -13.02 16.53 -3.12
CA SER A 64 -13.61 15.90 -1.93
C SER A 64 -12.78 14.69 -1.50
N LEU A 65 -12.89 14.27 -0.24
CA LEU A 65 -12.21 13.05 0.22
C LEU A 65 -12.66 11.83 -0.60
N TYR A 66 -13.94 11.79 -0.99
CA TYR A 66 -14.50 10.77 -1.86
C TYR A 66 -13.81 10.74 -3.23
N GLU A 67 -13.60 11.89 -3.86
CA GLU A 67 -12.93 11.96 -5.16
C GLU A 67 -11.47 11.52 -5.09
N GLU A 68 -10.73 11.93 -4.08
CA GLU A 68 -9.34 11.51 -3.88
C GLU A 68 -9.23 10.01 -3.61
N GLN A 69 -10.12 9.46 -2.78
CA GLN A 69 -10.20 8.01 -2.56
C GLN A 69 -10.53 7.25 -3.85
N ARG A 70 -11.45 7.79 -4.68
CA ARG A 70 -11.81 7.18 -5.96
C ARG A 70 -10.66 7.23 -6.96
N LYS A 71 -9.93 8.34 -7.06
CA LYS A 71 -8.71 8.44 -7.89
C LYS A 71 -7.67 7.42 -7.43
N LYS A 72 -7.44 7.33 -6.12
CA LYS A 72 -6.52 6.35 -5.53
C LYS A 72 -6.95 4.92 -5.85
N ALA A 73 -8.24 4.58 -5.72
CA ALA A 73 -8.74 3.25 -6.00
C ALA A 73 -8.50 2.79 -7.45
N LYS A 74 -8.36 3.73 -8.41
CA LYS A 74 -7.99 3.40 -9.80
C LYS A 74 -6.49 3.14 -9.98
N LEU A 75 -5.65 3.61 -9.07
CA LEU A 75 -4.20 3.47 -9.15
C LEU A 75 -3.71 2.13 -8.58
N ILE A 76 -4.46 1.52 -7.67
CA ILE A 76 -4.03 0.33 -6.91
C ILE A 76 -4.97 -0.85 -7.14
N GLU A 77 -4.39 -2.03 -7.14
CA GLU A 77 -5.12 -3.29 -7.23
C GLU A 77 -4.75 -4.22 -6.08
N SER A 78 -5.74 -4.96 -5.59
CA SER A 78 -5.55 -5.89 -4.47
C SER A 78 -4.90 -7.21 -4.89
N ILE A 79 -5.05 -7.57 -6.17
CA ILE A 79 -4.59 -8.83 -6.78
C ILE A 79 -3.48 -8.49 -7.79
N PRO A 80 -2.42 -9.31 -7.88
CA PRO A 80 -1.38 -9.10 -8.89
C PRO A 80 -1.95 -9.26 -10.31
N GLN A 81 -1.78 -8.22 -11.12
CA GLN A 81 -2.14 -8.17 -12.52
C GLN A 81 -1.13 -8.92 -13.40
N THR A 82 -1.49 -9.19 -14.65
CA THR A 82 -0.68 -9.94 -15.63
C THR A 82 0.09 -9.02 -16.60
N TYR A 83 0.72 -7.96 -16.08
CA TYR A 83 1.51 -7.05 -16.91
C TYR A 83 2.86 -7.64 -17.33
N GLY A 84 3.27 -7.35 -18.57
CA GLY A 84 4.60 -7.64 -19.08
C GLY A 84 5.73 -6.89 -18.36
N SER A 85 6.97 -7.14 -18.76
CA SER A 85 8.13 -6.43 -18.20
C SER A 85 8.15 -4.96 -18.64
N LYS A 86 8.06 -4.02 -17.69
CA LYS A 86 8.03 -2.57 -17.97
C LYS A 86 9.38 -1.87 -17.94
N PHE A 87 10.39 -2.50 -17.33
CA PHE A 87 11.69 -1.87 -17.08
C PHE A 87 12.76 -2.25 -18.12
N SER A 88 12.39 -2.84 -19.26
CA SER A 88 13.36 -3.31 -20.27
C SER A 88 14.27 -2.17 -20.77
N GLN A 89 13.67 -1.09 -21.25
CA GLN A 89 14.40 0.10 -21.73
C GLN A 89 15.19 0.78 -20.61
N PHE A 90 14.63 0.83 -19.40
CA PHE A 90 15.31 1.36 -18.23
C PHE A 90 16.62 0.61 -17.91
N PHE A 91 16.60 -0.72 -17.94
CA PHE A 91 17.81 -1.50 -17.64
C PHE A 91 18.88 -1.36 -18.71
N GLU A 92 18.49 -1.20 -19.98
CA GLU A 92 19.43 -0.96 -21.07
C GLU A 92 20.19 0.36 -20.84
N GLU A 93 19.46 1.46 -20.65
CA GLU A 93 20.07 2.78 -20.46
C GLU A 93 20.85 2.88 -19.16
N LEU A 94 20.34 2.31 -18.07
CA LEU A 94 21.07 2.27 -16.81
C LEU A 94 22.38 1.48 -16.94
N SER A 95 22.37 0.38 -17.70
CA SER A 95 23.59 -0.41 -17.90
C SER A 95 24.65 0.34 -18.69
N ASN A 96 24.25 1.21 -19.62
CA ASN A 96 25.14 2.08 -20.38
C ASN A 96 25.69 3.19 -19.48
N LEU A 97 24.82 3.86 -18.71
CA LEU A 97 25.19 4.95 -17.80
C LEU A 97 26.12 4.49 -16.67
N ALA A 98 25.85 3.31 -16.11
CA ALA A 98 26.64 2.72 -15.02
C ALA A 98 27.83 1.88 -15.51
N LYS A 99 28.08 1.82 -16.83
CA LYS A 99 29.18 1.10 -17.47
C LYS A 99 29.29 -0.37 -17.01
N TRP A 100 28.16 -1.07 -16.99
CA TRP A 100 28.13 -2.48 -16.57
C TRP A 100 28.87 -3.38 -17.56
N THR A 101 29.52 -4.43 -17.03
CA THR A 101 30.14 -5.48 -17.84
C THR A 101 29.09 -6.33 -18.55
N ASP A 102 29.46 -7.01 -19.64
CA ASP A 102 28.53 -7.88 -20.38
C ASP A 102 27.96 -9.01 -19.51
N GLU A 103 28.74 -9.49 -18.53
CA GLU A 103 28.30 -10.46 -17.52
C GLU A 103 27.19 -9.88 -16.64
N GLN A 104 27.35 -8.64 -16.17
CA GLN A 104 26.34 -7.93 -15.37
C GLN A 104 25.08 -7.64 -16.17
N LYS A 105 25.21 -7.32 -17.47
CA LYS A 105 24.07 -7.12 -18.37
C LYS A 105 23.26 -8.40 -18.57
N LYS A 106 23.92 -9.55 -18.74
CA LYS A 106 23.27 -10.86 -18.94
C LYS A 106 22.76 -11.49 -17.64
N SER A 107 23.30 -11.10 -16.49
CA SER A 107 22.87 -11.61 -15.19
C SER A 107 21.38 -11.34 -14.93
N PHE A 108 20.67 -12.33 -14.39
CA PHE A 108 19.31 -12.16 -13.86
C PHE A 108 19.30 -11.21 -12.65
N HIS A 109 20.33 -11.30 -11.80
CA HIS A 109 20.50 -10.45 -10.64
C HIS A 109 21.24 -9.18 -11.04
N LYS A 110 20.50 -8.08 -11.16
CA LYS A 110 21.08 -6.78 -11.48
C LYS A 110 21.84 -6.21 -10.28
N PRO A 111 22.91 -5.41 -10.50
CA PRO A 111 23.62 -4.72 -9.43
C PRO A 111 22.68 -3.87 -8.55
N GLN A 112 23.03 -3.72 -7.27
CA GLN A 112 22.21 -3.02 -6.25
C GLN A 112 21.85 -1.57 -6.61
N ILE A 113 22.60 -0.94 -7.52
CA ILE A 113 22.30 0.39 -8.02
C ILE A 113 20.93 0.46 -8.73
N ALA A 114 20.51 -0.60 -9.40
CA ALA A 114 19.26 -0.63 -10.14
C ALA A 114 18.01 -0.59 -9.24
N PRO A 115 17.84 -1.48 -8.24
CA PRO A 115 16.71 -1.37 -7.32
C PRO A 115 16.75 -0.06 -6.52
N LYS A 116 17.94 0.47 -6.20
CA LYS A 116 18.08 1.78 -5.56
C LYS A 116 17.49 2.89 -6.42
N ILE A 117 17.86 2.97 -7.70
CA ILE A 117 17.35 4.00 -8.62
C ILE A 117 15.84 3.85 -8.83
N ILE A 118 15.34 2.62 -9.05
CA ILE A 118 13.91 2.37 -9.26
C ILE A 118 13.09 2.85 -8.06
N ASN A 119 13.47 2.47 -6.84
CA ASN A 119 12.77 2.89 -5.63
C ASN A 119 12.87 4.41 -5.43
N ASN A 120 14.04 4.98 -5.69
CA ASN A 120 14.33 6.38 -5.38
C ASN A 120 13.75 7.37 -6.39
N TYR A 121 13.66 7.02 -7.67
CA TYR A 121 13.31 7.98 -8.71
C TYR A 121 11.98 7.63 -9.41
N ILE A 122 11.59 6.37 -9.42
CA ILE A 122 10.36 5.93 -10.09
C ILE A 122 9.25 5.73 -9.05
N TYR A 123 9.42 4.82 -8.10
CA TYR A 123 8.36 4.54 -7.12
C TYR A 123 8.11 5.68 -6.12
N SER A 124 9.13 6.46 -5.78
CA SER A 124 9.00 7.61 -4.88
C SER A 124 8.11 8.74 -5.42
N ARG A 125 7.83 8.75 -6.73
CA ARG A 125 6.94 9.73 -7.38
C ARG A 125 5.47 9.41 -7.17
N PHE A 126 5.14 8.18 -6.80
CA PHE A 126 3.78 7.84 -6.41
C PHE A 126 3.44 8.49 -5.07
N PRO A 127 2.15 8.83 -4.83
CA PRO A 127 1.69 9.24 -3.52
C PRO A 127 2.10 8.20 -2.46
N HIS A 128 2.51 8.66 -1.28
CA HIS A 128 3.01 7.79 -0.21
C HIS A 128 2.05 6.62 0.09
N GLU A 129 0.75 6.87 0.06
CA GLU A 129 -0.27 5.86 0.31
C GLU A 129 -0.30 4.74 -0.74
N VAL A 130 -0.06 5.06 -2.02
CA VAL A 130 0.01 4.09 -3.12
C VAL A 130 1.26 3.23 -2.95
N PHE A 131 2.39 3.86 -2.62
CA PHE A 131 3.63 3.14 -2.35
C PHE A 131 3.51 2.19 -1.14
N SER A 132 2.95 2.68 -0.04
CA SER A 132 2.69 1.86 1.16
C SER A 132 1.77 0.68 0.86
N HIS A 133 0.73 0.88 0.04
CA HIS A 133 -0.14 -0.21 -0.40
C HIS A 133 0.61 -1.30 -1.17
N MET A 134 1.48 -0.91 -2.12
CA MET A 134 2.30 -1.85 -2.89
C MET A 134 3.27 -2.65 -2.00
N LEU A 135 3.75 -2.06 -0.91
CA LEU A 135 4.62 -2.75 0.05
C LEU A 135 3.85 -3.74 0.92
N GLU A 136 2.64 -3.36 1.36
CA GLU A 136 1.75 -4.19 2.17
C GLU A 136 1.28 -5.42 1.40
N LYS A 137 0.88 -5.25 0.13
CA LYS A 137 0.38 -6.33 -0.72
C LYS A 137 1.45 -7.28 -1.24
N ASN A 138 2.71 -6.86 -1.23
CA ASN A 138 3.82 -7.67 -1.70
C ASN A 138 4.87 -7.90 -0.62
N PRO A 139 4.54 -8.56 0.51
CA PRO A 139 5.47 -8.72 1.63
C PRO A 139 6.70 -9.57 1.25
N TYR A 140 7.74 -9.49 2.07
CA TYR A 140 8.88 -10.39 1.94
C TYR A 140 8.49 -11.81 2.36
N VAL A 141 8.73 -12.78 1.48
CA VAL A 141 8.49 -14.22 1.75
C VAL A 141 9.72 -14.86 2.40
N LYS A 142 10.92 -14.37 2.04
CA LYS A 142 12.21 -14.77 2.62
C LYS A 142 13.11 -13.54 2.69
N TRP A 143 14.27 -13.66 3.34
CA TRP A 143 15.28 -12.60 3.42
C TRP A 143 15.51 -11.91 2.07
N CYS A 144 15.06 -10.65 1.99
CA CYS A 144 15.11 -9.81 0.79
C CYS A 144 14.43 -10.37 -0.48
N LEU A 145 13.59 -11.39 -0.37
CA LEU A 145 12.89 -12.01 -1.49
C LEU A 145 11.39 -11.71 -1.42
N ARG A 146 10.86 -11.11 -2.49
CA ARG A 146 9.42 -10.90 -2.70
C ARG A 146 8.92 -11.87 -3.76
N GLN A 147 7.68 -12.32 -3.62
CA GLN A 147 7.06 -13.26 -4.57
C GLN A 147 6.74 -12.59 -5.90
N HIS A 148 6.32 -11.33 -5.86
CA HIS A 148 5.86 -10.59 -7.02
C HIS A 148 6.66 -9.30 -7.20
N LYS A 149 6.50 -8.64 -8.36
CA LYS A 149 7.02 -7.29 -8.61
C LYS A 149 5.97 -6.26 -8.19
N HIS A 150 6.39 -5.11 -7.64
CA HIS A 150 5.45 -4.11 -7.10
C HIS A 150 4.47 -3.57 -8.13
N TYR A 151 4.90 -3.34 -9.37
CA TYR A 151 4.02 -2.82 -10.42
C TYR A 151 2.85 -3.73 -10.80
N LEU A 152 2.86 -5.01 -10.39
CA LEU A 152 1.72 -5.91 -10.62
C LEU A 152 0.52 -5.55 -9.73
N PHE A 153 0.71 -4.75 -8.67
CA PHE A 153 -0.37 -4.28 -7.80
C PHE A 153 -0.87 -2.88 -8.16
N LEU A 154 -0.50 -2.38 -9.34
CA LEU A 154 -1.03 -1.14 -9.89
C LEU A 154 -2.26 -1.45 -10.75
N GLY A 155 -3.24 -0.55 -10.74
CA GLY A 155 -4.34 -0.57 -11.70
C GLY A 155 -3.94 0.02 -13.05
N GLU A 156 -4.90 0.13 -13.97
CA GLU A 156 -4.69 0.66 -15.33
C GLU A 156 -4.14 2.10 -15.31
N ASP A 157 -4.69 2.98 -14.48
CA ASP A 157 -4.19 4.35 -14.34
C ASP A 157 -2.79 4.36 -13.69
N GLY A 158 -2.55 3.43 -12.75
CA GLY A 158 -1.28 3.29 -12.05
C GLY A 158 -0.15 2.84 -12.96
N ILE A 159 -0.44 1.91 -13.88
CA ILE A 159 0.56 1.42 -14.84
C ILE A 159 0.90 2.49 -15.89
N LEU A 160 -0.08 3.27 -16.35
CA LEU A 160 0.15 4.41 -17.24
C LEU A 160 1.05 5.47 -16.59
N MET A 161 0.82 5.78 -15.31
CA MET A 161 1.71 6.66 -14.55
C MET A 161 3.11 6.09 -14.41
N LEU A 162 3.23 4.77 -14.14
CA LEU A 162 4.52 4.11 -14.02
C LEU A 162 5.32 4.22 -15.32
N GLU A 163 4.69 3.95 -16.46
CA GLU A 163 5.32 4.05 -17.78
C GLU A 163 5.83 5.47 -18.02
N LYS A 164 5.01 6.49 -17.74
CA LYS A 164 5.45 7.87 -17.82
C LYS A 164 6.66 8.17 -16.92
N PHE A 165 6.68 7.66 -15.68
CA PHE A 165 7.82 7.86 -14.78
C PHE A 165 9.08 7.14 -15.25
N ILE A 166 8.93 5.96 -15.87
CA ILE A 166 10.03 5.23 -16.50
C ILE A 166 10.58 6.03 -17.68
N ASP A 167 9.70 6.51 -18.57
CA ASP A 167 10.08 7.29 -19.76
C ASP A 167 10.77 8.61 -19.40
N ASP A 168 10.24 9.34 -18.41
CA ASP A 168 10.88 10.54 -17.86
C ASP A 168 12.31 10.21 -17.36
N THR A 169 12.45 9.07 -16.66
CA THR A 169 13.73 8.64 -16.11
C THR A 169 14.72 8.24 -17.20
N VAL A 170 14.27 7.45 -18.18
CA VAL A 170 15.05 7.06 -19.35
C VAL A 170 15.50 8.27 -20.16
N THR A 171 14.63 9.26 -20.32
CA THR A 171 14.95 10.50 -21.04
C THR A 171 16.09 11.25 -20.36
N VAL A 172 16.03 11.44 -19.03
CA VAL A 172 17.13 12.08 -18.29
C VAL A 172 18.40 11.23 -18.34
N MET A 173 18.30 9.88 -18.28
CA MET A 173 19.46 9.01 -18.39
C MET A 173 20.20 9.18 -19.73
N LYS A 174 19.46 9.32 -20.84
CA LYS A 174 20.04 9.51 -22.19
C LYS A 174 20.79 10.83 -22.35
N GLU A 175 20.41 11.84 -21.59
CA GLU A 175 21.05 13.15 -21.61
C GLU A 175 22.32 13.22 -20.73
N CYS A 176 22.54 12.22 -19.87
CA CYS A 176 23.63 12.22 -18.90
C CYS A 176 24.74 11.22 -19.29
N THR A 177 25.97 11.47 -18.85
CA THR A 177 27.11 10.56 -19.11
C THR A 177 27.50 9.74 -17.89
N THR A 178 27.15 10.22 -16.69
CA THR A 178 27.43 9.53 -15.43
C THR A 178 26.16 9.41 -14.58
N VAL A 179 26.14 8.41 -13.69
CA VAL A 179 25.04 8.25 -12.72
C VAL A 179 24.89 9.49 -11.84
N TYR A 180 26.00 10.12 -11.46
CA TYR A 180 25.97 11.33 -10.63
C TYR A 180 25.27 12.51 -11.33
N GLU A 181 25.60 12.75 -12.60
CA GLU A 181 24.93 13.77 -13.42
C GLU A 181 23.43 13.48 -13.55
N PHE A 182 23.06 12.22 -13.76
CA PHE A 182 21.67 11.80 -13.78
C PHE A 182 20.95 12.12 -12.47
N GLU A 183 21.52 11.78 -11.31
CA GLU A 183 20.88 12.05 -10.02
C GLU A 183 20.68 13.56 -9.79
N LYS A 184 21.66 14.37 -10.20
CA LYS A 184 21.61 15.83 -10.11
C LYS A 184 20.53 16.43 -11.02
N GLU A 185 20.54 16.05 -12.29
CA GLU A 185 19.63 16.61 -13.30
C GLU A 185 18.18 16.14 -13.11
N TYR A 186 18.00 14.86 -12.74
CA TYR A 186 16.67 14.33 -12.41
C TYR A 186 16.06 15.08 -11.23
N SER A 187 16.85 15.28 -10.18
CA SER A 187 16.41 15.95 -8.96
C SER A 187 16.07 17.43 -9.22
N ARG A 188 16.82 18.07 -10.11
CA ARG A 188 16.53 19.44 -10.58
C ARG A 188 15.18 19.53 -11.31
N ARG A 189 14.86 18.57 -12.18
CA ARG A 189 13.61 18.58 -12.98
C ARG A 189 12.37 18.21 -12.20
N PHE A 190 12.47 17.21 -11.33
CA PHE A 190 11.33 16.62 -10.64
C PHE A 190 11.26 16.96 -9.14
N GLY A 191 12.13 17.85 -8.66
CA GLY A 191 12.03 18.45 -7.33
C GLY A 191 12.39 17.51 -6.18
N LYS A 192 13.20 16.47 -6.43
CA LYS A 192 13.69 15.62 -5.35
C LYS A 192 14.81 16.35 -4.60
N GLY A 193 14.80 16.27 -3.27
CA GLY A 193 15.90 16.77 -2.43
C GLY A 193 17.19 15.99 -2.68
N PHE A 194 17.94 16.38 -3.71
CA PHE A 194 19.33 15.99 -3.89
C PHE A 194 20.19 17.03 -3.19
N GLN A 195 21.18 16.58 -2.42
CA GLN A 195 22.14 17.44 -1.75
C GLN A 195 23.45 17.40 -2.54
N PRO A 196 23.65 18.26 -3.57
CA PRO A 196 24.82 18.18 -4.44
C PRO A 196 26.10 18.46 -3.66
N VAL A 197 26.03 19.45 -2.76
CA VAL A 197 27.17 20.00 -2.01
C VAL A 197 27.86 18.95 -1.14
N LEU A 198 27.12 18.00 -0.57
CA LEU A 198 27.70 16.94 0.27
C LEU A 198 28.55 15.96 -0.55
N PHE A 199 28.10 15.63 -1.77
CA PHE A 199 28.81 14.73 -2.67
C PHE A 199 29.98 15.42 -3.38
N GLU A 200 29.81 16.67 -3.80
CA GLU A 200 30.87 17.45 -4.45
C GLU A 200 32.06 17.66 -3.50
N LYS A 201 31.80 17.88 -2.19
CA LYS A 201 32.85 17.94 -1.16
C LYS A 201 33.56 16.60 -0.95
N TYR A 202 32.82 15.49 -0.94
CA TYR A 202 33.40 14.15 -0.77
C TYR A 202 34.24 13.70 -1.98
N LEU A 203 33.86 14.15 -3.18
CA LEU A 203 34.58 13.89 -4.42
C LEU A 203 35.71 14.90 -4.70
N GLY A 204 35.90 15.91 -3.84
CA GLY A 204 36.94 16.93 -4.00
C GLY A 204 36.70 17.92 -5.15
N LEU A 205 35.46 18.05 -5.60
CA LEU A 205 35.07 18.94 -6.71
C LEU A 205 34.85 20.38 -6.25
N ILE A 206 34.61 20.59 -4.96
CA ILE A 206 34.49 21.89 -4.31
C ILE A 206 35.25 21.86 -2.98
N SER A 207 35.94 22.95 -2.67
CA SER A 207 36.69 23.18 -1.43
C SER A 207 35.80 23.60 -0.26
#